data_AF-A0A956X0G7-F1
#
_entry.id   AF-A0A956X0G7-F1
#
_cell.length_a   1.000
_cell.length_b   1.000
_cell.length_c   1.000
_cell.angle_alpha   90.00
_cell.angle_beta   90.00
_cell.angle_gamma   90.00
#
_symmetry.space_group_name_H-M   'P 1'
#
loop_
_entity.id
_entity.type
_entity.pdbx_description
1 polymer ?
#
loop_
_entity_poly.entity_id
_entity_poly.type
_entity_poly.pdbx_seq_one_letter_code
_entity_poly.pdbx_strand_id
1 'polypeptide(L)'
;MSNKINLFPGIPSTPNLRDMGGHTAQDGRQTRSGLLYRSEQLGRITEAELPALEKLGLKKIYDLRTEAERALLADQIPPGAEAVVVDVLADEGQAGPAQLLHLLADPQQAHEKLGDGKAAQIFVASYRQLISLPSARTGFAQMFSELADPSNLPALFHCTTGKDRTGWAAAALLTLCGVPEQEVMADYLLSNDFILPEYQAMIDKYVAVGVEKEILLSILGVRREYLEAAFGEMRDQFGDIEGYFGEGLGIDAAGQRALRERFITSDT
;
A
#
# COMPACT_ATOMS: atom_id res chain seq x y z
N MET A 1 -4.47 -21.47 -9.19
CA MET A 1 -4.46 -20.56 -10.34
C MET A 1 -3.20 -19.74 -10.23
N SER A 2 -2.36 -19.75 -11.27
CA SER A 2 -1.06 -19.05 -11.24
C SER A 2 -1.32 -17.55 -11.19
N ASN A 3 -1.02 -16.90 -10.06
CA ASN A 3 -1.01 -15.44 -9.96
C ASN A 3 -0.03 -14.91 -11.01
N LYS A 4 -0.56 -14.39 -12.12
CA LYS A 4 0.22 -13.68 -13.15
C LYS A 4 0.44 -12.25 -12.65
N ILE A 5 1.19 -12.10 -11.56
CA ILE A 5 1.69 -10.77 -11.20
C ILE A 5 2.76 -10.44 -12.22
N ASN A 6 2.53 -9.40 -13.01
CA ASN A 6 3.57 -8.84 -13.85
C ASN A 6 4.60 -8.19 -12.92
N LEU A 7 5.66 -8.93 -12.63
CA LEU A 7 6.87 -8.37 -12.05
C LEU A 7 7.52 -7.47 -13.09
N PHE A 8 8.08 -6.35 -12.65
CA PHE A 8 8.82 -5.43 -13.51
C PHE A 8 10.31 -5.78 -13.50
N PRO A 9 10.80 -6.65 -14.41
CA PRO A 9 12.22 -6.89 -14.53
C PRO A 9 12.91 -5.58 -14.89
N GLY A 10 13.85 -5.13 -14.05
CA GLY A 10 14.67 -3.95 -14.32
C GLY A 10 14.55 -2.80 -13.33
N ILE A 11 13.80 -2.93 -12.24
CA ILE A 11 13.79 -1.95 -11.12
C ILE A 11 13.95 -2.67 -9.75
N PRO A 12 14.99 -3.51 -9.55
CA PRO A 12 15.16 -4.25 -8.30
C PRO A 12 15.31 -3.37 -7.04
N SER A 13 15.72 -2.12 -7.17
CA SER A 13 15.78 -1.16 -6.05
C SER A 13 14.42 -0.75 -5.48
N THR A 14 13.34 -1.04 -6.19
CA THR A 14 11.96 -0.75 -5.78
C THR A 14 11.20 -2.06 -5.60
N PRO A 15 11.42 -2.78 -4.49
CA PRO A 15 10.68 -4.01 -4.24
C PRO A 15 9.18 -3.72 -4.16
N ASN A 16 8.37 -4.77 -4.30
CA ASN A 16 6.91 -4.68 -4.20
C ASN A 16 6.24 -3.83 -5.30
N LEU A 17 7.00 -3.38 -6.32
CA LEU A 17 6.48 -2.76 -7.54
C LEU A 17 5.72 -3.78 -8.40
N ARG A 18 4.42 -3.55 -8.61
CA ARG A 18 3.57 -4.40 -9.46
C ARG A 18 2.37 -3.67 -10.05
N ASP A 19 1.85 -4.25 -11.13
CA ASP A 19 0.64 -3.83 -11.83
C ASP A 19 -0.61 -4.24 -11.03
N MET A 20 -1.59 -3.35 -10.94
CA MET A 20 -2.88 -3.58 -10.30
C MET A 20 -3.91 -4.27 -11.21
N GLY A 21 -3.53 -4.57 -12.45
CA GLY A 21 -4.34 -5.30 -13.43
C GLY A 21 -4.29 -6.83 -13.31
N GLY A 22 -5.32 -7.49 -13.82
CA GLY A 22 -5.40 -8.95 -13.92
C GLY A 22 -6.16 -9.65 -12.78
N HIS A 23 -6.74 -8.93 -11.83
CA HIS A 23 -7.63 -9.49 -10.81
C HIS A 23 -9.02 -9.73 -11.39
N THR A 24 -9.68 -10.84 -11.03
CA THR A 24 -11.00 -11.18 -11.58
C THR A 24 -12.08 -10.64 -10.66
N ALA A 25 -12.96 -9.80 -11.19
CA ALA A 25 -14.14 -9.33 -10.48
C ALA A 25 -15.22 -10.41 -10.43
N GLN A 26 -16.18 -10.27 -9.50
CA GLN A 26 -17.28 -11.22 -9.32
C GLN A 26 -18.15 -11.43 -10.57
N ASP A 27 -18.19 -10.44 -11.47
CA ASP A 27 -18.91 -10.52 -12.75
C ASP A 27 -18.07 -11.13 -13.90
N GLY A 28 -16.85 -11.57 -13.62
CA GLY A 28 -15.95 -12.21 -14.57
C GLY A 28 -15.07 -11.25 -15.38
N ARG A 29 -15.28 -9.93 -15.27
CA ARG A 29 -14.38 -8.93 -15.86
C ARG A 29 -13.06 -8.87 -15.07
N GLN A 30 -12.03 -8.26 -15.65
CA GLN A 30 -10.72 -8.15 -15.00
C GLN A 30 -10.32 -6.71 -14.74
N THR A 31 -9.46 -6.48 -13.75
CA THR A 31 -8.82 -5.19 -13.60
C THR A 31 -7.85 -4.94 -14.78
N ARG A 32 -7.84 -3.72 -15.33
CA ARG A 32 -7.04 -3.36 -16.51
C ARG A 32 -5.56 -3.25 -16.15
N SER A 33 -4.71 -3.97 -16.88
CA SER A 33 -3.25 -3.83 -16.76
C SER A 33 -2.74 -2.54 -17.40
N GLY A 34 -1.58 -2.07 -16.93
CA GLY A 34 -0.86 -0.95 -17.52
C GLY A 34 -1.39 0.44 -17.16
N LEU A 35 -2.37 0.53 -16.25
CA LEU A 35 -2.98 1.81 -15.85
C LEU A 35 -2.58 2.27 -14.45
N LEU A 36 -2.41 1.33 -13.52
CA LEU A 36 -2.14 1.65 -12.13
C LEU A 36 -1.13 0.68 -11.55
N TYR A 37 -0.14 1.23 -10.86
CA TYR A 37 0.92 0.49 -10.23
C TYR A 37 0.97 0.80 -8.73
N ARG A 38 1.45 -0.16 -7.95
CA ARG A 38 1.77 0.02 -6.54
C ARG A 38 3.23 -0.34 -6.31
N SER A 39 3.92 0.31 -5.37
CA SER A 39 5.32 0.01 -5.08
C SER A 39 5.77 0.42 -3.68
N GLU A 40 7.02 0.06 -3.33
CA GLU A 40 7.84 0.81 -2.37
C GLU A 40 8.17 2.23 -2.89
N GLN A 41 8.66 3.11 -2.01
CA GLN A 41 9.21 4.42 -2.36
C GLN A 41 10.28 4.37 -3.46
N LEU A 42 10.44 5.47 -4.18
CA LEU A 42 11.23 5.55 -5.40
C LEU A 42 12.61 6.18 -5.19
N GLY A 43 12.96 6.58 -3.96
CA GLY A 43 14.21 7.26 -3.67
C GLY A 43 15.48 6.43 -3.87
N ARG A 44 15.37 5.09 -3.92
CA ARG A 44 16.51 4.17 -4.13
C ARG A 44 16.77 3.82 -5.60
N ILE A 45 15.94 4.32 -6.51
CA ILE A 45 16.09 4.04 -7.94
C ILE A 45 17.46 4.50 -8.41
N THR A 46 18.16 3.65 -9.16
CA THR A 46 19.48 3.97 -9.70
C THR A 46 19.34 4.55 -11.09
N GLU A 47 20.35 5.30 -11.56
CA GLU A 47 20.38 5.82 -12.93
C GLU A 47 20.22 4.71 -13.99
N ALA A 48 20.70 3.50 -13.69
CA ALA A 48 20.57 2.34 -14.57
C ALA A 48 19.13 1.78 -14.67
N GLU A 49 18.29 2.06 -13.67
CA GLU A 49 16.89 1.61 -13.59
C GLU A 49 15.90 2.66 -14.11
N LEU A 50 16.32 3.93 -14.23
CA LEU A 50 15.48 5.02 -14.76
C LEU A 50 14.84 4.67 -16.11
N PRO A 51 15.54 4.07 -17.09
CA PRO A 51 14.91 3.70 -18.37
C PRO A 51 13.81 2.65 -18.22
N ALA A 52 13.85 1.80 -17.19
CA ALA A 52 12.79 0.84 -16.91
C ALA A 52 11.58 1.53 -16.24
N LEU A 53 11.83 2.48 -15.33
CA LEU A 53 10.79 3.30 -14.72
C LEU A 53 10.07 4.17 -15.75
N GLU A 54 10.81 4.80 -16.66
CA GLU A 54 10.25 5.65 -17.74
C GLU A 54 9.33 4.87 -18.69
N LYS A 55 9.60 3.57 -18.91
CA LYS A 55 8.74 2.71 -19.75
C LYS A 55 7.34 2.49 -19.18
N LEU A 56 7.14 2.73 -17.88
CA LEU A 56 5.79 2.73 -17.29
C LEU A 56 4.94 3.91 -17.77
N GLY A 57 5.57 4.96 -18.33
CA GLY A 57 4.87 6.11 -18.91
C GLY A 57 4.06 6.91 -17.89
N LEU A 58 4.46 6.87 -16.61
CA LEU A 58 3.71 7.45 -15.49
C LEU A 58 3.41 8.94 -15.73
N LYS A 59 2.17 9.33 -15.45
CA LYS A 59 1.69 10.72 -15.43
C LYS A 59 1.59 11.26 -14.01
N LYS A 60 1.16 10.43 -13.06
CA LYS A 60 1.04 10.77 -11.65
C LYS A 60 1.75 9.75 -10.76
N ILE A 61 2.36 10.25 -9.69
CA ILE A 61 2.91 9.45 -8.58
C ILE A 61 2.31 9.97 -7.28
N TYR A 62 1.52 9.16 -6.60
CA TYR A 62 0.88 9.49 -5.34
C TYR A 62 1.73 8.99 -4.17
N ASP A 63 2.34 9.92 -3.43
CA ASP A 63 3.19 9.63 -2.28
C ASP A 63 2.38 9.71 -0.97
N LEU A 64 2.10 8.54 -0.39
CA LEU A 64 1.33 8.38 0.85
C LEU A 64 2.17 8.56 2.12
N ARG A 65 3.45 8.90 1.99
CA ARG A 65 4.38 9.00 3.12
C ARG A 65 4.09 10.20 4.01
N THR A 66 4.68 10.20 5.19
CA THR A 66 4.74 11.40 6.04
C THR A 66 5.79 12.38 5.54
N GLU A 67 5.72 13.63 5.98
CA GLU A 67 6.80 14.60 5.74
C GLU A 67 8.17 14.09 6.23
N ALA A 68 8.21 13.48 7.42
CA ALA A 68 9.45 12.95 8.00
C ALA A 68 10.05 11.83 7.14
N GLU A 69 9.21 10.93 6.62
CA GLU A 69 9.66 9.86 5.71
C GLU A 69 10.20 10.43 4.39
N ARG A 70 9.53 11.42 3.81
CA ARG A 70 10.00 12.11 2.58
C ARG A 70 11.32 12.86 2.81
N ALA A 71 11.48 13.49 3.97
CA ALA A 71 12.71 14.20 4.33
C ALA A 71 13.90 13.25 4.52
N LEU A 72 13.65 12.01 4.99
CA LEU A 72 14.69 10.99 5.11
C LEU A 72 15.15 10.46 3.75
N LEU A 73 14.22 10.30 2.80
CA LEU A 73 14.54 9.82 1.47
C LEU A 73 13.54 10.35 0.43
N ALA A 74 13.95 11.37 -0.32
CA ALA A 74 13.14 11.91 -1.41
C ALA A 74 13.06 10.94 -2.59
N ASP A 75 11.93 10.94 -3.30
CA ASP A 75 11.75 10.11 -4.49
C ASP A 75 12.51 10.65 -5.71
N GLN A 76 12.84 9.73 -6.61
CA GLN A 76 13.27 10.06 -7.96
C GLN A 76 12.08 10.02 -8.90
N ILE A 77 11.67 11.19 -9.36
CA ILE A 77 10.49 11.34 -10.23
C ILE A 77 10.96 11.24 -11.70
N PRO A 78 10.46 10.28 -12.48
CA PRO A 78 10.82 10.15 -13.88
C PRO A 78 10.30 11.34 -14.70
N PRO A 79 10.98 11.73 -15.78
CA PRO A 79 10.52 12.79 -16.66
C PRO A 79 9.08 12.58 -17.16
N GLY A 80 8.27 13.62 -17.06
CA GLY A 80 6.86 13.60 -17.52
C GLY A 80 5.85 13.09 -16.50
N ALA A 81 6.30 12.62 -15.33
CA ALA A 81 5.43 12.33 -14.19
C ALA A 81 5.37 13.55 -13.24
N GLU A 82 4.22 13.76 -12.63
CA GLU A 82 4.02 14.70 -11.53
C GLU A 82 3.83 13.94 -10.22
N ALA A 83 4.60 14.33 -9.19
CA ALA A 83 4.44 13.80 -7.84
C ALA A 83 3.35 14.59 -7.09
N VAL A 84 2.40 13.86 -6.51
CA VAL A 84 1.31 14.39 -5.70
C VAL A 84 1.45 13.81 -4.30
N VAL A 85 1.71 14.67 -3.32
CA VAL A 85 1.81 14.26 -1.93
C VAL A 85 0.41 14.17 -1.33
N VAL A 86 0.06 12.96 -0.86
CA VAL A 86 -1.21 12.64 -0.20
C VAL A 86 -0.89 11.98 1.14
N ASP A 87 -0.35 12.77 2.06
CA ASP A 87 0.12 12.32 3.38
C ASP A 87 -1.05 11.78 4.23
N VAL A 88 -1.22 10.46 4.23
CA VAL A 88 -2.36 9.81 4.89
C VAL A 88 -2.21 9.73 6.41
N LEU A 89 -1.06 10.11 6.97
CA LEU A 89 -0.79 10.10 8.42
C LEU A 89 -0.40 11.50 8.94
N ALA A 90 -0.76 12.57 8.23
CA ALA A 90 -0.37 13.93 8.58
C ALA A 90 -0.88 14.39 9.96
N ASP A 91 -1.99 13.83 10.44
CA ASP A 91 -2.56 14.08 11.77
C ASP A 91 -2.25 12.98 12.80
N GLU A 92 -1.52 11.94 12.38
CA GLU A 92 -0.96 10.95 13.28
C GLU A 92 0.31 11.55 13.90
N GLY A 93 0.40 11.56 15.25
CA GLY A 93 1.65 11.87 15.92
C GLY A 93 2.78 10.97 15.39
N GLN A 94 4.04 11.39 15.51
CA GLN A 94 5.25 10.81 14.86
C GLN A 94 5.54 9.29 15.08
N ALA A 95 4.62 8.51 15.65
CA ALA A 95 4.71 7.09 15.98
C ALA A 95 4.63 6.13 14.77
N GLY A 96 5.44 6.37 13.74
CA GLY A 96 5.59 5.43 12.62
C GLY A 96 6.42 4.19 12.96
N PRO A 97 6.47 3.17 12.07
CA PRO A 97 7.23 1.93 12.26
C PRO A 97 8.71 2.12 12.61
N ALA A 98 9.31 3.25 12.19
CA ALA A 98 10.68 3.61 12.52
C ALA A 98 10.93 3.70 14.03
N GLN A 99 9.94 4.11 14.83
CA GLN A 99 10.07 4.14 16.29
C GLN A 99 10.09 2.73 16.89
N LEU A 100 9.33 1.79 16.32
CA LEU A 100 9.31 0.39 16.77
C LEU A 100 10.66 -0.29 16.53
N LEU A 101 11.33 0.05 15.43
CA LEU A 101 12.66 -0.50 15.13
C LEU A 101 13.72 -0.10 16.17
N HIS A 102 13.58 1.06 16.83
CA HIS A 102 14.49 1.45 17.90
C HIS A 102 14.42 0.50 19.12
N LEU A 103 13.24 -0.03 19.42
CA LEU A 103 13.03 -0.98 20.52
C LEU A 103 13.73 -2.33 20.27
N LEU A 104 14.11 -2.63 19.03
CA LEU A 104 14.82 -3.88 18.67
C LEU A 104 16.30 -3.85 19.08
N ALA A 105 16.83 -2.69 19.47
CA ALA A 105 18.22 -2.55 19.92
C ALA A 105 18.48 -3.27 21.26
N ASP A 106 17.43 -3.49 22.07
CA ASP A 106 17.47 -4.23 23.33
C ASP A 106 16.43 -5.38 23.29
N PRO A 107 16.86 -6.66 23.24
CA PRO A 107 15.96 -7.80 23.16
C PRO A 107 14.96 -7.90 24.32
N GLN A 108 15.36 -7.51 25.54
CA GLN A 108 14.45 -7.53 26.69
C GLN A 108 13.36 -6.48 26.51
N GLN A 109 13.74 -5.27 26.13
CA GLN A 109 12.79 -4.20 25.85
C GLN A 109 11.87 -4.56 24.68
N ALA A 110 12.41 -5.18 23.62
CA ALA A 110 11.64 -5.67 22.50
C ALA A 110 10.57 -6.67 22.96
N HIS A 111 10.94 -7.70 23.74
CA HIS A 111 9.97 -8.66 24.27
C HIS A 111 8.89 -7.96 25.14
N GLU A 112 9.31 -7.14 26.10
CA GLU A 112 8.38 -6.48 27.03
C GLU A 112 7.35 -5.60 26.31
N LYS A 113 7.77 -4.86 25.27
CA LYS A 113 6.93 -3.89 24.55
C LYS A 113 6.22 -4.47 23.33
N LEU A 114 6.82 -5.44 22.65
CA LEU A 114 6.39 -5.91 21.33
C LEU A 114 6.11 -7.41 21.27
N GLY A 115 6.61 -8.19 22.24
CA GLY A 115 6.36 -9.63 22.36
C GLY A 115 4.90 -9.97 22.66
N ASP A 116 4.61 -11.27 22.72
CA ASP A 116 3.26 -11.81 23.04
C ASP A 116 2.14 -11.26 22.13
N GLY A 117 2.46 -10.96 20.87
CA GLY A 117 1.51 -10.42 19.89
C GLY A 117 1.24 -8.91 20.00
N LYS A 118 1.88 -8.19 20.93
CA LYS A 118 1.70 -6.73 21.08
C LYS A 118 2.11 -5.98 19.81
N ALA A 119 3.19 -6.39 19.15
CA ALA A 119 3.59 -5.82 17.86
C ALA A 119 2.45 -5.89 16.84
N ALA A 120 1.83 -7.05 16.70
CA ALA A 120 0.73 -7.25 15.77
C ALA A 120 -0.49 -6.39 16.13
N GLN A 121 -0.81 -6.26 17.42
CA GLN A 121 -1.91 -5.40 17.89
C GLN A 121 -1.68 -3.91 17.60
N ILE A 122 -0.43 -3.44 17.62
CA ILE A 122 -0.09 -2.07 17.19
C ILE A 122 -0.47 -1.87 15.73
N PHE A 123 -0.08 -2.79 14.84
CA PHE A 123 -0.44 -2.68 13.41
C PHE A 123 -1.93 -2.85 13.16
N VAL A 124 -2.62 -3.73 13.89
CA VAL A 124 -4.09 -3.83 13.86
C VAL A 124 -4.72 -2.47 14.18
N ALA A 125 -4.24 -1.75 15.19
CA ALA A 125 -4.73 -0.41 15.52
C ALA A 125 -4.40 0.62 14.42
N SER A 126 -3.16 0.61 13.90
CA SER A 126 -2.76 1.50 12.79
C SER A 126 -3.58 1.28 11.52
N TYR A 127 -3.99 0.04 11.23
CA TYR A 127 -4.85 -0.25 10.08
C TYR A 127 -6.28 0.30 10.23
N ARG A 128 -6.82 0.33 11.46
CA ARG A 128 -8.09 1.04 11.73
C ARG A 128 -7.93 2.54 11.51
N GLN A 129 -6.78 3.11 11.92
CA GLN A 129 -6.50 4.53 11.73
C GLN A 129 -6.45 4.95 10.25
N LEU A 130 -6.00 4.07 9.34
CA LEU A 130 -6.07 4.34 7.88
C LEU A 130 -7.50 4.60 7.38
N ILE A 131 -8.52 4.17 8.13
CA ILE A 131 -9.93 4.38 7.82
C ILE A 131 -10.46 5.64 8.51
N SER A 132 -10.11 5.81 9.79
CA SER A 132 -10.74 6.81 10.66
C SER A 132 -10.06 8.18 10.62
N LEU A 133 -8.75 8.25 10.34
CA LEU A 133 -8.00 9.51 10.40
C LEU A 133 -8.50 10.50 9.35
N PRO A 134 -8.71 11.78 9.70
CA PRO A 134 -8.99 12.84 8.73
C PRO A 134 -7.94 12.93 7.62
N SER A 135 -6.64 12.91 7.94
CA SER A 135 -5.58 12.96 6.92
C SER A 135 -5.64 11.78 5.95
N ALA A 136 -5.94 10.59 6.47
CA ALA A 136 -6.08 9.40 5.64
C ALA A 136 -7.24 9.54 4.67
N ARG A 137 -8.42 9.95 5.16
CA ARG A 137 -9.60 10.17 4.31
C ARG A 137 -9.36 11.28 3.28
N THR A 138 -8.74 12.39 3.65
CA THR A 138 -8.39 13.46 2.71
C THR A 138 -7.41 12.99 1.63
N GLY A 139 -6.32 12.30 2.02
CA GLY A 139 -5.32 11.81 1.08
C GLY A 139 -5.87 10.76 0.11
N PHE A 140 -6.62 9.76 0.63
CA PHE A 140 -7.27 8.76 -0.22
C PHE A 140 -8.36 9.36 -1.10
N ALA A 141 -9.15 10.32 -0.60
CA ALA A 141 -10.15 11.02 -1.40
C ALA A 141 -9.53 11.76 -2.59
N GLN A 142 -8.45 12.50 -2.36
CA GLN A 142 -7.73 13.20 -3.43
C GLN A 142 -7.20 12.21 -4.47
N MET A 143 -6.45 11.20 -4.02
CA MET A 143 -5.85 10.21 -4.91
C MET A 143 -6.92 9.50 -5.76
N PHE A 144 -7.97 8.95 -5.15
CA PHE A 144 -9.00 8.23 -5.91
C PHE A 144 -9.82 9.16 -6.82
N SER A 145 -10.08 10.40 -6.41
CA SER A 145 -10.76 11.36 -7.28
C SER A 145 -9.93 11.67 -8.53
N GLU A 146 -8.62 11.89 -8.37
CA GLU A 146 -7.72 12.15 -9.50
C GLU A 146 -7.54 10.92 -10.40
N LEU A 147 -7.53 9.70 -9.83
CA LEU A 147 -7.43 8.45 -10.59
C LEU A 147 -8.64 8.18 -11.50
N ALA A 148 -9.77 8.86 -11.29
CA ALA A 148 -10.92 8.79 -12.19
C ALA A 148 -10.65 9.51 -13.54
N ASP A 149 -9.74 10.48 -13.56
CA ASP A 149 -9.39 11.25 -14.77
C ASP A 149 -8.41 10.47 -15.67
N PRO A 150 -8.76 10.21 -16.95
CA PRO A 150 -7.85 9.55 -17.91
C PRO A 150 -6.48 10.21 -18.05
N SER A 151 -6.42 11.53 -17.94
CA SER A 151 -5.21 12.31 -18.20
C SER A 151 -4.14 12.10 -17.11
N ASN A 152 -4.53 11.57 -15.95
CA ASN A 152 -3.65 11.24 -14.83
C ASN A 152 -3.04 9.84 -14.94
N LEU A 153 -3.33 9.06 -16.00
CA LEU A 153 -2.90 7.67 -16.14
C LEU A 153 -1.90 7.47 -17.29
N PRO A 154 -0.97 6.50 -17.18
CA PRO A 154 -0.76 5.58 -16.06
C PRO A 154 -0.29 6.26 -14.77
N ALA A 155 -0.67 5.72 -13.61
CA ALA A 155 -0.30 6.27 -12.30
C ALA A 155 0.34 5.22 -11.42
N LEU A 156 1.06 5.68 -10.40
CA LEU A 156 1.63 4.85 -9.34
C LEU A 156 1.28 5.43 -7.98
N PHE A 157 0.97 4.59 -6.99
CA PHE A 157 0.90 5.02 -5.58
C PHE A 157 1.83 4.17 -4.71
N HIS A 158 2.45 4.80 -3.72
CA HIS A 158 3.37 4.12 -2.82
C HIS A 158 3.37 4.72 -1.41
N CYS A 159 4.04 4.02 -0.51
CA CYS A 159 4.45 4.53 0.78
C CYS A 159 5.92 4.17 1.00
N THR A 160 6.39 4.01 2.23
CA THR A 160 7.81 3.68 2.51
C THR A 160 8.22 2.28 2.08
N THR A 161 7.35 1.28 2.19
CA THR A 161 7.62 -0.12 1.80
C THR A 161 6.54 -0.71 0.88
N GLY A 162 5.55 0.11 0.52
CA GLY A 162 4.47 -0.29 -0.38
C GLY A 162 3.49 -1.33 0.18
N LYS A 163 3.50 -1.56 1.51
CA LYS A 163 2.75 -2.67 2.12
C LYS A 163 1.51 -2.21 2.89
N ASP A 164 1.61 -1.19 3.75
CA ASP A 164 0.52 -0.86 4.69
C ASP A 164 -0.50 0.12 4.10
N ARG A 165 -0.14 1.40 4.04
CA ARG A 165 -0.94 2.47 3.42
C ARG A 165 -1.28 2.16 1.96
N THR A 166 -0.28 1.72 1.21
CA THR A 166 -0.42 1.22 -0.16
C THR A 166 -1.28 -0.05 -0.21
N GLY A 167 -1.19 -0.92 0.78
CA GLY A 167 -2.02 -2.12 0.87
C GLY A 167 -3.49 -1.80 1.03
N TRP A 168 -3.83 -0.84 1.89
CA TRP A 168 -5.21 -0.37 2.02
C TRP A 168 -5.70 0.32 0.74
N ALA A 169 -4.90 1.22 0.14
CA ALA A 169 -5.25 1.86 -1.13
C ALA A 169 -5.58 0.83 -2.24
N ALA A 170 -4.71 -0.18 -2.39
CA ALA A 170 -4.92 -1.28 -3.33
C ALA A 170 -6.19 -2.07 -3.00
N ALA A 171 -6.35 -2.48 -1.73
CA ALA A 171 -7.50 -3.28 -1.30
C ALA A 171 -8.83 -2.54 -1.49
N ALA A 172 -8.88 -1.25 -1.16
CA ALA A 172 -10.07 -0.42 -1.30
C ALA A 172 -10.49 -0.31 -2.78
N LEU A 173 -9.55 -0.06 -3.69
CA LEU A 173 -9.87 0.04 -5.12
C LEU A 173 -10.29 -1.30 -5.73
N LEU A 174 -9.58 -2.39 -5.42
CA LEU A 174 -9.94 -3.72 -5.93
C LEU A 174 -11.33 -4.14 -5.43
N THR A 175 -11.64 -3.87 -4.16
CA THR A 175 -12.96 -4.14 -3.58
C THR A 175 -14.04 -3.30 -4.27
N LEU A 176 -13.79 -2.00 -4.51
CA LEU A 176 -14.71 -1.14 -5.28
C LEU A 176 -14.93 -1.68 -6.69
N CYS A 177 -13.90 -2.24 -7.33
CA CYS A 177 -14.00 -2.89 -8.65
C CYS A 177 -14.70 -4.26 -8.61
N GLY A 178 -15.19 -4.71 -7.45
CA GLY A 178 -15.91 -5.98 -7.30
C GLY A 178 -15.01 -7.21 -7.29
N VAL A 179 -13.70 -7.06 -7.04
CA VAL A 179 -12.79 -8.19 -6.85
C VAL A 179 -13.14 -8.91 -5.54
N PRO A 180 -13.27 -10.26 -5.52
CA PRO A 180 -13.57 -11.00 -4.31
C PRO A 180 -12.57 -10.74 -3.19
N GLU A 181 -13.04 -10.61 -1.94
CA GLU A 181 -12.20 -10.31 -0.78
C GLU A 181 -11.02 -11.29 -0.63
N GLN A 182 -11.21 -12.56 -1.00
CA GLN A 182 -10.14 -13.56 -0.98
C GLN A 182 -9.01 -13.26 -1.98
N GLU A 183 -9.33 -12.74 -3.18
CA GLU A 183 -8.33 -12.30 -4.16
C GLU A 183 -7.65 -11.01 -3.71
N VAL A 184 -8.40 -10.07 -3.12
CA VAL A 184 -7.84 -8.83 -2.53
C VAL A 184 -6.84 -9.15 -1.42
N MET A 185 -7.21 -10.06 -0.50
CA MET A 185 -6.34 -10.52 0.56
C MET A 185 -5.09 -11.24 0.02
N ALA A 186 -5.24 -12.00 -1.07
CA ALA A 186 -4.10 -12.63 -1.73
C ALA A 186 -3.12 -11.60 -2.31
N ASP A 187 -3.58 -10.56 -3.02
CA ASP A 187 -2.72 -9.45 -3.49
C ASP A 187 -1.99 -8.76 -2.35
N TYR A 188 -2.70 -8.50 -1.25
CA TYR A 188 -2.12 -7.86 -0.09
C TYR A 188 -1.00 -8.71 0.53
N LEU A 189 -1.22 -10.00 0.73
CA LEU A 189 -0.24 -10.91 1.35
C LEU A 189 1.00 -11.15 0.47
N LEU A 190 0.90 -10.96 -0.85
CA LEU A 190 2.05 -11.03 -1.76
C LEU A 190 3.14 -10.01 -1.42
N SER A 191 2.83 -8.93 -0.69
CA SER A 191 3.86 -8.02 -0.20
C SER A 191 4.91 -8.72 0.69
N ASN A 192 4.57 -9.81 1.40
CA ASN A 192 5.55 -10.59 2.14
C ASN A 192 6.61 -11.23 1.23
N ASP A 193 6.19 -11.74 0.07
CA ASP A 193 7.07 -12.43 -0.88
C ASP A 193 8.06 -11.45 -1.53
N PHE A 194 7.69 -10.17 -1.67
CA PHE A 194 8.54 -9.13 -2.24
C PHE A 194 9.41 -8.41 -1.22
N ILE A 195 8.93 -8.26 0.02
CA ILE A 195 9.58 -7.39 1.02
C ILE A 195 10.45 -8.19 1.99
N LEU A 196 9.98 -9.33 2.50
CA LEU A 196 10.72 -10.06 3.53
C LEU A 196 12.12 -10.53 3.10
N PRO A 197 12.35 -10.96 1.84
CA PRO A 197 13.70 -11.32 1.39
C PRO A 197 14.71 -10.18 1.54
N GLU A 198 14.31 -8.93 1.28
CA GLU A 198 15.17 -7.74 1.41
C GLU A 198 15.60 -7.47 2.86
N TYR A 199 14.77 -7.89 3.82
CA TYR A 199 15.04 -7.73 5.25
C TYR A 199 15.66 -8.97 5.91
N GLN A 200 15.93 -10.06 5.16
CA GLN A 200 16.39 -11.32 5.74
C GLN A 200 17.68 -11.18 6.56
N ALA A 201 18.67 -10.44 6.04
CA ALA A 201 19.92 -10.17 6.77
C ALA A 201 19.71 -9.37 8.07
N MET A 202 18.75 -8.44 8.07
CA MET A 202 18.36 -7.70 9.27
C MET A 202 17.67 -8.62 10.28
N ILE A 203 16.76 -9.48 9.81
CA ILE A 203 16.06 -10.45 10.65
C ILE A 203 17.08 -11.37 11.33
N ASP A 204 17.99 -11.96 10.57
CA ASP A 204 19.00 -12.88 11.11
C ASP A 204 19.91 -12.20 12.14
N LYS A 205 20.30 -10.95 11.88
CA LYS A 205 21.09 -10.16 12.83
C LYS A 205 20.37 -9.95 14.17
N TYR A 206 19.10 -9.57 14.15
CA TYR A 206 18.34 -9.33 15.39
C TYR A 206 18.00 -10.62 16.13
N VAL A 207 17.68 -11.70 15.39
CA VAL A 207 17.47 -13.03 15.98
C VAL A 207 18.74 -13.54 16.66
N ALA A 208 19.91 -13.33 16.04
CA ALA A 208 21.19 -13.76 16.61
C ALA A 208 21.53 -13.08 17.94
N VAL A 209 20.98 -11.89 18.21
CA VAL A 209 21.14 -11.19 19.50
C VAL A 209 19.96 -11.41 20.46
N GLY A 210 19.01 -12.27 20.12
CA GLY A 210 17.93 -12.71 21.02
C GLY A 210 16.57 -12.05 20.82
N VAL A 211 16.38 -11.22 19.78
CA VAL A 211 15.07 -10.69 19.45
C VAL A 211 14.18 -11.80 18.86
N GLU A 212 12.94 -11.91 19.33
CA GLU A 212 11.99 -12.88 18.80
C GLU A 212 11.69 -12.63 17.32
N LYS A 213 11.84 -13.68 16.49
CA LYS A 213 11.55 -13.60 15.06
C LYS A 213 10.12 -13.11 14.77
N GLU A 214 9.17 -13.47 15.61
CA GLU A 214 7.76 -13.11 15.44
C GLU A 214 7.49 -11.60 15.57
N ILE A 215 8.24 -10.91 16.44
CA ILE A 215 8.20 -9.45 16.56
C ILE A 215 8.65 -8.83 15.23
N LEU A 216 9.78 -9.32 14.68
CA LEU A 216 10.34 -8.83 13.43
C LEU A 216 9.37 -9.04 12.25
N LEU A 217 8.78 -10.23 12.14
CA LEU A 217 7.81 -10.53 11.08
C LEU A 217 6.54 -9.69 11.21
N SER A 218 6.10 -9.37 12.43
CA SER A 218 4.96 -8.48 12.67
C SER A 218 5.21 -7.04 12.18
N ILE A 219 6.45 -6.55 12.31
CA ILE A 219 6.84 -5.19 11.94
C ILE A 219 7.21 -5.08 10.46
N LEU A 220 7.95 -6.06 9.93
CA LEU A 220 8.53 -6.01 8.58
C LEU A 220 7.58 -6.57 7.52
N GLY A 221 6.80 -7.59 7.86
CA GLY A 221 5.81 -8.19 6.96
C GLY A 221 4.41 -7.58 7.07
N VAL A 222 3.46 -8.26 6.46
CA VAL A 222 2.01 -8.02 6.54
C VAL A 222 1.30 -9.28 7.03
N ARG A 223 0.17 -9.10 7.73
CA ARG A 223 -0.65 -10.19 8.26
C ARG A 223 -2.10 -9.99 7.88
N ARG A 224 -2.81 -11.11 7.69
CA ARG A 224 -4.24 -11.11 7.35
C ARG A 224 -5.06 -10.24 8.32
N GLU A 225 -4.82 -10.39 9.62
CA GLU A 225 -5.52 -9.67 10.68
C GLU A 225 -5.38 -8.13 10.58
N TYR A 226 -4.33 -7.62 9.93
CA TYR A 226 -4.15 -6.17 9.74
C TYR A 226 -5.15 -5.63 8.72
N LEU A 227 -5.22 -6.24 7.55
CA LEU A 227 -6.16 -5.82 6.51
C LEU A 227 -7.61 -6.14 6.91
N GLU A 228 -7.85 -7.25 7.63
CA GLU A 228 -9.15 -7.55 8.23
C GLU A 228 -9.60 -6.45 9.21
N ALA A 229 -8.68 -5.88 10.00
CA ALA A 229 -8.99 -4.78 10.90
C ALA A 229 -9.41 -3.51 10.15
N ALA A 230 -8.75 -3.18 9.03
CA ALA A 230 -9.17 -2.07 8.18
C ALA A 230 -10.54 -2.31 7.54
N PHE A 231 -10.80 -3.51 7.01
CA PHE A 231 -12.13 -3.86 6.49
C PHE A 231 -13.20 -3.85 7.59
N GLY A 232 -12.88 -4.30 8.80
CA GLY A 232 -13.76 -4.24 9.96
C GLY A 232 -14.13 -2.80 10.30
N GLU A 233 -13.14 -1.93 10.50
CA GLU A 233 -13.35 -0.50 10.78
C GLU A 233 -14.14 0.20 9.68
N MET A 234 -13.84 -0.13 8.41
CA MET A 234 -14.57 0.38 7.26
C MET A 234 -16.06 0.02 7.32
N ARG A 235 -16.38 -1.26 7.58
CA ARG A 235 -17.78 -1.71 7.72
C ARG A 235 -18.47 -1.11 8.94
N ASP A 236 -17.76 -0.99 10.05
CA ASP A 236 -18.30 -0.44 11.30
C ASP A 236 -18.65 1.04 11.17
N GLN A 237 -17.84 1.83 10.45
CA GLN A 237 -18.06 3.27 10.27
C GLN A 237 -18.94 3.62 9.07
N PHE A 238 -18.86 2.86 7.98
CA PHE A 238 -19.44 3.23 6.68
C PHE A 238 -20.32 2.15 6.04
N GLY A 239 -20.48 0.99 6.68
CA GLY A 239 -21.31 -0.12 6.20
C GLY A 239 -20.61 -1.02 5.18
N ASP A 240 -20.16 -0.46 4.07
CA ASP A 240 -19.50 -1.17 2.97
C ASP A 240 -18.50 -0.28 2.19
N ILE A 241 -17.88 -0.84 1.15
CA ILE A 241 -16.87 -0.11 0.38
C ILE A 241 -17.47 1.09 -0.36
N GLU A 242 -18.71 0.97 -0.87
CA GLU A 242 -19.44 2.08 -1.49
C GLU A 242 -19.73 3.21 -0.50
N GLY A 243 -20.10 2.88 0.74
CA GLY A 243 -20.28 3.80 1.85
C GLY A 243 -18.98 4.48 2.25
N TYR A 244 -17.86 3.75 2.31
CA TYR A 244 -16.55 4.35 2.57
C TYR A 244 -16.14 5.34 1.49
N PHE A 245 -16.29 4.99 0.21
CA PHE A 245 -16.01 5.92 -0.88
C PHE A 245 -16.98 7.12 -0.88
N GLY A 246 -18.27 6.89 -0.64
CA GLY A 246 -19.30 7.92 -0.64
C GLY A 246 -19.22 8.88 0.54
N GLU A 247 -19.41 8.34 1.75
CA GLU A 247 -19.49 9.12 3.00
C GLU A 247 -18.10 9.43 3.58
N GLY A 248 -17.18 8.46 3.52
CA GLY A 248 -15.84 8.59 4.08
C GLY A 248 -14.92 9.46 3.22
N LEU A 249 -14.94 9.26 1.90
CA LEU A 249 -14.04 9.93 0.95
C LEU A 249 -14.73 11.04 0.14
N GLY A 250 -16.06 11.17 0.21
CA GLY A 250 -16.80 12.18 -0.57
C GLY A 250 -16.86 11.89 -2.07
N ILE A 251 -16.58 10.65 -2.49
CA ILE A 251 -16.62 10.21 -3.88
C ILE A 251 -18.01 9.62 -4.15
N ASP A 252 -18.86 10.44 -4.77
CA ASP A 252 -20.24 10.08 -5.06
C ASP A 252 -20.37 8.88 -6.01
N ALA A 253 -21.61 8.44 -6.23
CA ALA A 253 -21.88 7.30 -7.10
C ALA A 253 -21.39 7.51 -8.55
N ALA A 254 -21.29 8.74 -9.05
CA ALA A 254 -20.76 9.01 -10.39
C ALA A 254 -19.23 8.85 -10.42
N GLY A 255 -18.52 9.37 -9.42
CA GLY A 255 -17.08 9.16 -9.26
C GLY A 255 -16.73 7.68 -9.09
N GLN A 256 -17.49 6.95 -8.27
CA GLN A 256 -17.30 5.51 -8.09
C GLN A 256 -17.54 4.72 -9.39
N ARG A 257 -18.54 5.10 -10.21
CA ARG A 257 -18.74 4.50 -11.54
C ARG A 257 -17.57 4.80 -12.47
N ALA A 258 -17.10 6.04 -12.51
CA ALA A 258 -15.94 6.42 -13.33
C ALA A 258 -14.68 5.62 -12.96
N LEU A 259 -14.44 5.39 -11.67
CA LEU A 259 -13.35 4.53 -11.19
C LEU A 259 -13.51 3.08 -11.67
N ARG A 260 -14.70 2.48 -11.50
CA ARG A 260 -14.95 1.11 -11.99
C ARG A 260 -14.75 1.02 -13.50
N GLU A 261 -15.37 1.91 -14.27
CA GLU A 261 -15.22 1.96 -15.74
C GLU A 261 -13.79 2.22 -16.18
N ARG A 262 -12.98 2.88 -15.34
CA ARG A 262 -11.57 3.10 -15.60
C ARG A 262 -10.73 1.84 -15.41
N PHE A 263 -10.96 1.14 -14.31
CA PHE A 263 -10.05 0.08 -13.86
C PHE A 263 -10.56 -1.33 -14.13
N ILE A 264 -11.79 -1.52 -14.62
CA ILE A 264 -12.30 -2.84 -15.04
C ILE A 264 -12.38 -2.93 -16.58
N THR A 265 -12.10 -4.09 -17.15
CA THR A 265 -12.26 -4.34 -18.60
C THR A 265 -13.71 -4.12 -19.02
N SER A 266 -13.94 -3.72 -20.28
CA SER A 266 -15.30 -3.71 -20.83
C SER A 266 -15.80 -5.15 -21.02
N ASP A 267 -17.12 -5.34 -21.05
CA ASP A 267 -17.72 -6.60 -21.48
C ASP A 267 -17.25 -6.90 -22.91
N THR A 268 -16.74 -8.11 -23.15
CA THR A 268 -16.41 -8.62 -24.50
C THR A 268 -17.67 -9.03 -25.26
#